data_AF-A0A2H0QDH2-F1
#
_entry.id   AF-A0A2H0QDH2-F1
#
_cell.length_a   1.000
_cell.length_b   1.000
_cell.length_c   1.000
_cell.angle_alpha   90.00
_cell.angle_beta   90.00
_cell.angle_gamma   90.00
#
_symmetry.space_group_name_H-M   'P 1'
#
loop_
_entity.id
_entity.type
_entity.pdbx_description
1 polymer ?
#
loop_
_entity_poly.entity_id
_entity_poly.type
_entity_poly.pdbx_seq_one_letter_code
_entity_poly.pdbx_strand_id
1 'polypeptide(L)'
;MMLLGCSFLLLSFILFIASSKALLSPLKRTDIRSGQLLLEAFSTPLNFRPEYQYKNFTKNWGQLLEWQRKLGAGIKSPMQELRKQLIQDLRIERKKTKLLSSTLFQALGISFMTLSFSFTLISLNLIDLSIGEFLILILWQVIGLYLLRHSSHFLQEKLFNESDIFRQTLVQLLIFSSAGLPASQILQQLPWSKLRKCKSTEIVQKINSLETQFELWKKQGIELKLWLQEQFEESLFFTQFQLEKFEESLGLLSFLTLVLFFLSTFLFMVFQMVVQMI
;
A
#
# COMPACT_ATOMS: atom_id res chain seq x y z
N MET A 1 1.21 32.80 32.32
CA MET A 1 1.02 32.41 30.89
C MET A 1 2.09 31.45 30.38
N MET A 2 3.39 31.63 30.68
CA MET A 2 4.46 30.71 30.21
C MET A 2 4.25 29.22 30.58
N LEU A 3 3.86 28.93 31.83
CA LEU A 3 3.61 27.54 32.28
C LEU A 3 2.42 26.89 31.56
N LEU A 4 1.38 27.67 31.25
CA LEU A 4 0.23 27.22 30.45
C LEU A 4 0.68 26.91 29.00
N GLY A 5 1.56 27.73 28.43
CA GLY A 5 2.15 27.49 27.12
C GLY A 5 2.96 26.19 27.04
N CYS A 6 3.83 25.94 28.02
CA CYS A 6 4.57 24.68 28.10
C CYS A 6 3.63 23.47 28.25
N SER A 7 2.58 23.59 29.07
CA SER A 7 1.61 22.49 29.25
C SER A 7 0.83 22.17 27.97
N PHE A 8 0.48 23.19 27.17
CA PHE A 8 -0.21 23.01 25.89
C PHE A 8 0.69 22.40 24.82
N LEU A 9 1.94 22.83 24.71
CA LEU A 9 2.92 22.23 23.79
C LEU A 9 3.18 20.76 24.11
N LEU A 10 3.23 20.42 25.41
CA LEU A 10 3.43 19.04 25.85
C LEU A 10 2.19 18.19 25.58
N LEU A 11 0.99 18.74 25.81
CA LEU A 11 -0.28 18.09 25.47
C LEU A 11 -0.44 17.90 23.95
N SER A 12 -0.13 18.90 23.14
CA SER A 12 -0.20 18.82 21.68
C SER A 12 0.82 17.82 21.13
N PHE A 13 2.00 17.72 21.74
CA PHE A 13 3.01 16.70 21.42
C PHE A 13 2.55 15.29 21.80
N ILE A 14 1.92 15.11 22.97
CA ILE A 14 1.33 13.82 23.37
C ILE A 14 0.19 13.44 22.43
N LEU A 15 -0.69 14.38 22.10
CA LEU A 15 -1.78 14.17 21.13
C LEU A 15 -1.25 13.88 19.73
N PHE A 16 -0.13 14.48 19.33
CA PHE A 16 0.58 14.16 18.09
C PHE A 16 1.12 12.72 18.10
N ILE A 17 1.74 12.28 19.19
CA ILE A 17 2.21 10.90 19.34
C ILE A 17 1.04 9.91 19.35
N ALA A 18 -0.05 10.22 20.06
CA ALA A 18 -1.23 9.37 20.13
C ALA A 18 -1.95 9.29 18.77
N SER A 19 -2.15 10.43 18.12
CA SER A 19 -2.80 10.53 16.81
C SER A 19 -1.96 9.91 15.71
N SER A 20 -0.62 10.07 15.74
CA SER A 20 0.27 9.39 14.79
C SER A 20 0.19 7.87 14.98
N LYS A 21 0.22 7.36 16.21
CA LYS A 21 0.02 5.92 16.47
C LYS A 21 -1.36 5.44 15.99
N ALA A 22 -2.43 6.19 16.23
CA ALA A 22 -3.78 5.84 15.80
C ALA A 22 -3.98 5.94 14.28
N LEU A 23 -3.35 6.91 13.61
CA LEU A 23 -3.38 7.00 12.16
C LEU A 23 -2.57 5.87 11.51
N LEU A 24 -1.46 5.47 12.12
CA LEU A 24 -0.55 4.45 11.60
C LEU A 24 -0.97 3.02 11.95
N SER A 25 -1.80 2.81 12.99
CA SER A 25 -2.17 1.48 13.47
C SER A 25 -2.96 0.61 12.48
N PRO A 26 -3.75 1.13 11.52
CA PRO A 26 -4.43 0.31 10.52
C PRO A 26 -3.73 0.24 9.16
N LEU A 27 -2.64 0.98 8.94
CA LEU A 27 -1.93 0.98 7.64
C LEU A 27 -1.11 -0.31 7.50
N LYS A 28 -1.77 -1.45 7.19
CA LYS A 28 -1.21 -2.70 6.64
C LYS A 28 0.05 -3.29 7.28
N ARG A 29 0.47 -2.84 8.47
CA ARG A 29 1.64 -3.37 9.19
C ARG A 29 1.47 -4.85 9.54
N THR A 30 0.23 -5.28 9.73
CA THR A 30 -0.17 -6.68 9.90
C THR A 30 0.18 -7.52 8.67
N ASP A 31 -0.08 -7.03 7.45
CA ASP A 31 0.23 -7.77 6.22
C ASP A 31 1.75 -7.98 6.04
N ILE A 32 2.58 -6.93 6.17
CA ILE A 32 4.03 -7.07 5.94
C ILE A 32 4.67 -8.01 6.97
N ARG A 33 4.25 -7.93 8.24
CA ARG A 33 4.75 -8.82 9.29
C ARG A 33 4.33 -10.26 9.02
N SER A 34 3.07 -10.51 8.66
CA SER A 34 2.61 -11.85 8.27
C SER A 34 3.39 -12.42 7.09
N GLY A 35 3.72 -11.60 6.09
CA GLY A 35 4.55 -12.03 4.97
C GLY A 35 6.02 -12.29 5.34
N GLN A 36 6.58 -11.56 6.31
CA GLN A 36 7.91 -11.86 6.87
C GLN A 36 7.91 -13.19 7.64
N LEU A 37 6.92 -13.43 8.48
CA LEU A 37 6.76 -14.69 9.20
C LEU A 37 6.56 -15.86 8.24
N LEU A 38 5.79 -15.64 7.17
CA LEU A 38 5.65 -16.60 6.08
C LEU A 38 7.03 -16.88 5.44
N LEU A 39 7.79 -15.84 5.12
CA LEU A 39 9.15 -15.97 4.56
C LEU A 39 10.11 -16.75 5.47
N GLU A 40 10.03 -16.53 6.78
CA GLU A 40 10.80 -17.29 7.77
C GLU A 40 10.38 -18.76 7.78
N ALA A 41 9.07 -19.04 7.74
CA ALA A 41 8.58 -20.41 7.66
C ALA A 41 9.07 -21.15 6.41
N PHE A 42 9.38 -20.48 5.29
CA PHE A 42 9.89 -21.13 4.07
C PHE A 42 11.26 -21.81 4.33
N SER A 43 11.97 -21.40 5.38
CA SER A 43 13.23 -22.05 5.80
C SER A 43 13.00 -23.36 6.55
N THR A 44 11.82 -23.57 7.14
CA THR A 44 11.43 -24.76 7.91
C THR A 44 10.07 -25.30 7.45
N PRO A 45 9.99 -25.94 6.27
CA PRO A 45 8.73 -26.26 5.59
C PRO A 45 7.78 -27.18 6.38
N LEU A 46 8.28 -27.91 7.38
CA LEU A 46 7.48 -28.75 8.27
C LEU A 46 6.67 -27.96 9.31
N ASN A 47 7.01 -26.69 9.57
CA ASN A 47 6.36 -25.84 10.56
C ASN A 47 5.39 -24.82 9.95
N PHE A 48 4.72 -25.18 8.85
CA PHE A 48 3.68 -24.32 8.29
C PHE A 48 2.54 -24.14 9.30
N ARG A 49 2.31 -22.90 9.74
CA ARG A 49 1.17 -22.54 10.59
C ARG A 49 0.15 -21.72 9.78
N PRO A 50 -1.13 -22.10 9.78
CA PRO A 50 -2.18 -21.38 9.05
C PRO A 50 -2.42 -19.95 9.57
N GLU A 51 -1.85 -19.61 10.73
CA GLU A 51 -1.89 -18.28 11.35
C GLU A 51 -1.18 -17.21 10.51
N TYR A 52 -0.23 -17.58 9.65
CA TYR A 52 0.49 -16.64 8.79
C TYR A 52 -0.31 -16.32 7.53
N GLN A 53 -1.28 -15.40 7.62
CA GLN A 53 -2.10 -14.99 6.48
C GLN A 53 -1.49 -13.78 5.75
N TYR A 54 -0.98 -14.00 4.54
CA TYR A 54 -0.49 -12.95 3.65
C TYR A 54 -1.00 -13.13 2.22
N LYS A 55 -1.96 -12.28 1.83
CA LYS A 55 -2.61 -12.29 0.50
C LYS A 55 -2.97 -13.73 0.07
N ASN A 56 -2.73 -14.08 -1.20
CA ASN A 56 -2.92 -15.43 -1.73
C ASN A 56 -1.70 -16.34 -1.53
N PHE A 57 -0.57 -15.83 -1.01
CA PHE A 57 0.66 -16.62 -0.87
C PHE A 57 0.49 -17.78 0.13
N THR A 58 -0.20 -17.53 1.26
CA THR A 58 -0.51 -18.57 2.25
C THR A 58 -1.37 -19.68 1.64
N LYS A 59 -2.37 -19.33 0.84
CA LYS A 59 -3.24 -20.29 0.15
C LYS A 59 -2.44 -21.11 -0.88
N ASN A 60 -1.66 -20.43 -1.71
CA ASN A 60 -0.85 -21.07 -2.74
C ASN A 60 0.20 -22.04 -2.13
N TRP A 61 0.78 -21.67 -0.99
CA TRP A 61 1.66 -22.58 -0.25
C TRP A 61 0.89 -23.77 0.31
N GLY A 62 -0.24 -23.55 1.00
CA GLY A 62 -1.07 -24.65 1.50
C GLY A 62 -1.42 -25.66 0.40
N GLN A 63 -1.79 -25.17 -0.79
CA GLN A 63 -2.07 -26.00 -1.96
C GLN A 63 -0.85 -26.80 -2.44
N LEU A 64 0.34 -26.18 -2.49
CA LEU A 64 1.58 -26.87 -2.83
C LEU A 64 1.89 -28.02 -1.87
N LEU A 65 1.75 -27.80 -0.55
CA LEU A 65 1.96 -28.85 0.45
C LEU A 65 0.93 -29.97 0.33
N GLU A 66 -0.33 -29.61 0.04
CA GLU A 66 -1.39 -30.59 -0.17
C GLU A 66 -1.11 -31.48 -1.39
N TRP A 67 -0.61 -30.89 -2.49
CA TRP A 67 -0.23 -31.66 -3.68
C TRP A 67 1.03 -32.49 -3.47
N GLN A 68 2.01 -32.01 -2.70
CA GLN A 68 3.12 -32.84 -2.30
C GLN A 68 2.63 -34.11 -1.58
N ARG A 69 1.69 -33.94 -0.64
CA ARG A 69 1.11 -35.06 0.13
C ARG A 69 0.30 -36.02 -0.74
N LYS A 70 -0.48 -35.49 -1.69
CA LYS A 70 -1.37 -36.29 -2.56
C LYS A 70 -0.66 -36.96 -3.73
N LEU A 71 0.32 -36.29 -4.33
CA LEU A 71 0.90 -36.69 -5.62
C LEU A 71 2.39 -37.06 -5.53
N GLY A 72 3.05 -36.82 -4.38
CA GLY A 72 4.50 -37.04 -4.24
C GLY A 72 5.35 -36.10 -5.10
N ALA A 73 4.75 -35.02 -5.64
CA ALA A 73 5.43 -34.10 -6.56
C ALA A 73 6.59 -33.38 -5.88
N GLY A 74 7.69 -33.18 -6.62
CA GLY A 74 8.84 -32.42 -6.17
C GLY A 74 8.52 -30.92 -6.02
N ILE A 75 8.18 -30.47 -4.82
CA ILE A 75 7.78 -29.06 -4.58
C ILE A 75 8.95 -28.07 -4.47
N LYS A 76 10.20 -28.54 -4.44
CA LYS A 76 11.36 -27.69 -4.13
C LYS A 76 11.48 -26.49 -5.08
N SER A 77 11.32 -26.72 -6.38
CA SER A 77 11.38 -25.65 -7.39
C SER A 77 10.18 -24.68 -7.31
N PRO A 78 8.91 -25.14 -7.33
CA PRO A 78 7.75 -24.26 -7.13
C PRO A 78 7.83 -23.43 -5.84
N MET A 79 8.35 -24.03 -4.75
CA MET A 79 8.49 -23.38 -3.45
C MET A 79 9.56 -22.28 -3.47
N GLN A 80 10.70 -22.52 -4.13
CA GLN A 80 11.74 -21.50 -4.31
C GLN A 80 11.23 -20.32 -5.14
N GLU A 81 10.46 -20.59 -6.18
CA GLU A 81 9.87 -19.56 -7.01
C GLU A 81 8.82 -18.76 -6.24
N LEU A 82 7.93 -19.43 -5.49
CA LEU A 82 6.96 -18.77 -4.62
C LEU A 82 7.65 -17.85 -3.60
N ARG A 83 8.76 -18.31 -3.01
CA ARG A 83 9.59 -17.51 -2.10
C ARG A 83 10.17 -16.28 -2.79
N LYS A 84 10.70 -16.42 -4.01
CA LYS A 84 11.24 -15.30 -4.81
C LYS A 84 10.15 -14.26 -5.06
N GLN A 85 8.97 -14.69 -5.48
CA GLN A 85 7.81 -13.81 -5.73
C GLN A 85 7.33 -13.12 -4.45
N LEU A 86 7.30 -13.83 -3.31
CA LEU A 86 6.95 -13.25 -2.00
C LEU A 86 7.95 -12.15 -1.59
N ILE A 87 9.26 -12.38 -1.78
CA ILE A 87 10.29 -11.37 -1.46
C ILE A 87 10.08 -10.11 -2.29
N GLN A 88 9.80 -10.25 -3.59
CA GLN A 88 9.56 -9.13 -4.49
C GLN A 88 8.29 -8.35 -4.09
N ASP A 89 7.20 -9.06 -3.79
CA ASP A 89 5.96 -8.43 -3.33
C ASP A 89 6.16 -7.68 -2.01
N LEU A 90 6.88 -8.27 -1.04
CA LEU A 90 7.23 -7.60 0.22
C LEU A 90 8.07 -6.35 0.02
N ARG A 91 8.99 -6.34 -0.95
CA ARG A 91 9.78 -5.14 -1.29
C ARG A 91 8.89 -4.02 -1.81
N ILE A 92 7.95 -4.34 -2.70
CA ILE A 92 7.00 -3.37 -3.26
C ILE A 92 6.07 -2.82 -2.16
N GLU A 93 5.50 -3.70 -1.33
CA GLU A 93 4.64 -3.30 -0.21
C GLU A 93 5.37 -2.42 0.83
N ARG A 94 6.63 -2.73 1.14
CA ARG A 94 7.46 -1.89 2.01
C ARG A 94 7.71 -0.52 1.41
N LYS A 95 8.03 -0.43 0.11
CA LYS A 95 8.21 0.86 -0.57
C LYS A 95 6.93 1.70 -0.53
N LYS A 96 5.79 1.10 -0.90
CA LYS A 96 4.48 1.77 -0.84
C LYS A 96 4.13 2.27 0.56
N THR A 97 4.30 1.42 1.57
CA THR A 97 4.03 1.78 2.97
C THR A 97 4.98 2.87 3.46
N LYS A 98 6.26 2.80 3.07
CA LYS A 98 7.25 3.85 3.39
C LYS A 98 6.82 5.19 2.81
N LEU A 99 6.46 5.25 1.53
CA LEU A 99 5.98 6.47 0.86
C LEU A 99 4.77 7.06 1.59
N LEU A 100 3.72 6.25 1.80
CA LEU A 100 2.51 6.68 2.52
C LEU A 100 2.81 7.20 3.92
N SER A 101 3.60 6.46 4.69
CA SER A 101 3.95 6.87 6.06
C SER A 101 4.76 8.16 6.06
N SER A 102 5.72 8.31 5.14
CA SER A 102 6.54 9.51 5.01
C SER A 102 5.68 10.74 4.71
N THR A 103 4.77 10.64 3.74
CA THR A 103 3.86 11.73 3.38
C THR A 103 2.93 12.12 4.54
N LEU A 104 2.37 11.14 5.25
CA LEU A 104 1.52 11.42 6.43
C LEU A 104 2.32 12.06 7.58
N PHE A 105 3.53 11.58 7.84
CA PHE A 105 4.39 12.17 8.87
C PHE A 105 4.80 13.60 8.53
N GLN A 106 5.10 13.88 7.26
CA GLN A 106 5.39 15.25 6.79
C GLN A 106 4.18 16.16 7.02
N ALA A 107 2.98 15.76 6.60
CA ALA A 107 1.77 16.55 6.79
C ALA A 107 1.46 16.78 8.28
N LEU A 108 1.62 15.75 9.13
CA LEU A 108 1.46 15.87 10.58
C LEU A 108 2.48 16.85 11.19
N GLY A 109 3.75 16.78 10.78
CA GLY A 109 4.80 17.68 11.24
C GLY A 109 4.52 19.14 10.87
N ILE A 110 4.05 19.39 9.64
CA ILE A 110 3.63 20.72 9.19
C ILE A 110 2.42 21.19 10.00
N SER A 111 1.43 20.33 10.23
CA SER A 111 0.26 20.64 11.09
C SER A 111 0.70 21.13 12.46
N PHE A 112 1.60 20.38 13.09
CA PHE A 112 2.10 20.67 14.42
C PHE A 112 2.84 22.01 14.45
N MET A 113 3.66 22.31 13.45
CA MET A 113 4.35 23.60 13.33
C MET A 113 3.37 24.75 13.16
N THR A 114 2.38 24.63 12.27
CA THR A 114 1.36 25.68 12.04
C THR A 114 0.53 25.94 13.30
N LEU A 115 0.14 24.89 14.03
CA LEU A 115 -0.61 25.05 15.28
C LEU A 115 0.25 25.64 16.40
N SER A 116 1.52 25.23 16.51
CA SER A 116 2.45 25.78 17.50
C SER A 116 2.73 27.27 17.24
N PHE A 117 2.89 27.65 15.97
CA PHE A 117 3.00 29.05 15.56
C PHE A 117 1.74 29.83 15.93
N SER A 118 0.57 29.31 15.56
CA SER A 118 -0.73 29.95 15.87
C SER A 118 -0.91 30.16 17.37
N PHE A 119 -0.61 29.14 18.16
CA PHE A 119 -0.66 29.20 19.62
C PHE A 119 0.33 30.23 20.20
N THR A 120 1.54 30.31 19.63
CA THR A 120 2.55 31.27 20.09
C THR A 120 2.07 32.70 19.86
N LEU A 121 1.50 33.01 18.69
CA LEU A 121 0.95 34.35 18.39
C LEU A 121 -0.15 34.75 19.37
N ILE A 122 -1.07 33.82 19.67
CA ILE A 122 -2.14 34.04 20.67
C ILE A 122 -1.51 34.24 22.06
N SER A 123 -0.54 33.43 22.46
CA SER A 123 0.08 33.49 23.80
C SER A 123 0.87 34.78 24.06
N LEU A 124 1.38 35.39 23.00
CA LEU A 124 2.09 36.67 23.04
C LEU A 124 1.13 37.86 22.92
N ASN A 125 -0.19 37.62 22.86
CA ASN A 125 -1.23 38.62 22.62
C ASN A 125 -0.96 39.47 21.36
N LEU A 126 -0.34 38.86 20.34
CA LEU A 126 -0.16 39.49 19.02
C LEU A 126 -1.40 39.32 18.14
N ILE A 127 -2.26 38.36 18.49
CA ILE A 127 -3.56 38.13 17.84
C ILE A 127 -4.62 37.82 18.90
N ASP A 128 -5.66 38.65 18.96
CA ASP A 128 -6.94 38.33 19.61
C ASP A 128 -7.79 37.41 18.73
N LEU A 129 -7.68 36.10 18.95
CA LEU A 129 -8.60 35.10 18.39
C LEU A 129 -9.51 34.55 19.48
N SER A 130 -10.79 34.41 19.14
CA SER A 130 -11.72 33.64 19.96
C SER A 130 -11.34 32.15 19.96
N ILE A 131 -11.70 31.44 21.03
CA ILE A 131 -11.49 29.98 21.12
C ILE A 131 -12.18 29.25 19.95
N GLY A 132 -13.34 29.75 19.51
CA GLY A 132 -14.08 29.19 18.39
C GLY A 132 -13.29 29.25 17.07
N GLU A 133 -12.67 30.39 16.77
CA GLU A 133 -11.84 30.55 15.56
C GLU A 133 -10.62 29.64 15.60
N PHE A 134 -9.95 29.52 16.75
CA PHE A 134 -8.83 28.59 16.90
C PHE A 134 -9.24 27.13 16.68
N LEU A 135 -10.40 26.73 17.19
CA LEU A 135 -10.96 25.39 16.95
C LEU A 135 -11.29 25.16 15.48
N ILE A 136 -11.78 26.17 14.76
CA ILE A 136 -12.02 26.08 13.31
C ILE A 136 -10.71 25.81 12.56
N LEU A 137 -9.61 26.49 12.93
CA LEU A 137 -8.29 26.24 12.32
C LEU A 137 -7.82 24.80 12.58
N ILE A 138 -7.99 24.27 13.79
CA ILE A 138 -7.66 22.87 14.09
C ILE A 138 -8.50 21.92 13.24
N LEU A 139 -9.83 22.13 13.17
CA LEU A 139 -10.72 21.30 12.37
C LEU A 139 -10.32 21.33 10.89
N TRP A 140 -9.94 22.49 10.36
CA TRP A 140 -9.46 22.64 8.99
C TRP A 140 -8.21 21.80 8.70
N GLN A 141 -7.25 21.79 9.62
CA GLN A 141 -6.05 20.93 9.54
C GLN A 141 -6.40 19.43 9.56
N VAL A 142 -7.33 19.03 10.44
CA VAL A 142 -7.78 17.64 10.56
C VAL A 142 -8.48 17.17 9.27
N ILE A 143 -9.30 18.03 8.65
CA ILE A 143 -9.93 17.75 7.35
C ILE A 143 -8.88 17.53 6.27
N GLY A 144 -7.83 18.36 6.20
CA GLY A 144 -6.73 18.20 5.25
C GLY A 144 -6.03 16.84 5.40
N LEU A 145 -5.69 16.45 6.64
CA LEU A 145 -5.09 15.15 6.92
C LEU A 145 -6.00 13.97 6.56
N TYR A 146 -7.31 14.10 6.84
CA TYR A 146 -8.30 13.10 6.48
C TYR A 146 -8.39 12.91 4.96
N LEU A 147 -8.48 14.01 4.20
CA LEU A 147 -8.55 13.99 2.74
C LEU A 147 -7.27 13.42 2.11
N LEU A 148 -6.10 13.76 2.64
CA LEU A 148 -4.82 13.20 2.21
C LEU A 148 -4.81 11.68 2.40
N ARG A 149 -5.21 11.19 3.58
CA ARG A 149 -5.31 9.74 3.87
C ARG A 149 -6.28 9.04 2.91
N HIS A 150 -7.48 9.58 2.77
CA HIS A 150 -8.53 8.96 1.95
C HIS A 150 -8.15 8.92 0.46
N SER A 151 -7.66 10.04 -0.07
CA SER A 151 -7.22 10.15 -1.46
C SER A 151 -6.01 9.26 -1.77
N SER A 152 -5.06 9.14 -0.82
CA SER A 152 -3.91 8.24 -0.96
C SER A 152 -4.33 6.77 -1.02
N HIS A 153 -5.32 6.37 -0.22
CA HIS A 153 -5.88 5.01 -0.26
C HIS A 153 -6.59 4.74 -1.58
N PHE A 154 -7.43 5.68 -2.02
CA PHE A 154 -8.13 5.58 -3.30
C PHE A 154 -7.15 5.45 -4.48
N LEU A 155 -6.09 6.26 -4.49
CA LEU A 155 -5.05 6.21 -5.51
C LEU A 155 -4.32 4.86 -5.53
N GLN A 156 -4.02 4.32 -4.35
CA GLN A 156 -3.42 2.99 -4.21
C GLN A 156 -4.32 1.90 -4.81
N GLU A 157 -5.62 1.89 -4.48
CA GLU A 157 -6.53 0.88 -5.02
C GLU A 157 -6.67 1.01 -6.54
N LYS A 158 -6.78 2.25 -7.05
CA LYS A 158 -6.92 2.52 -8.48
C LYS A 158 -5.71 2.05 -9.28
N LEU A 159 -4.50 2.28 -8.80
CA LEU A 159 -3.28 1.92 -9.54
C LEU A 159 -2.94 0.43 -9.44
N PHE A 160 -2.98 -0.15 -8.24
CA PHE A 160 -2.39 -1.48 -8.02
C PHE A 160 -3.37 -2.65 -8.11
N ASN A 161 -4.69 -2.45 -7.95
CA ASN A 161 -5.64 -3.56 -7.80
C ASN A 161 -5.63 -4.53 -9.00
N GLU A 162 -5.70 -4.00 -10.22
CA GLU A 162 -5.73 -4.85 -11.42
C GLU A 162 -4.38 -5.55 -11.66
N SER A 163 -3.26 -4.85 -11.42
CA SER A 163 -1.92 -5.42 -11.53
C SER A 163 -1.70 -6.53 -10.49
N ASP A 164 -2.17 -6.34 -9.26
CA ASP A 164 -2.13 -7.33 -8.19
C ASP A 164 -2.93 -8.59 -8.56
N ILE A 165 -4.13 -8.44 -9.13
CA ILE A 165 -4.96 -9.56 -9.60
C ILE A 165 -4.23 -10.34 -10.71
N PHE A 166 -3.68 -9.63 -11.70
CA PHE A 166 -2.96 -10.25 -12.81
C PHE A 166 -1.72 -11.01 -12.33
N ARG A 167 -0.87 -10.36 -11.53
CA ARG A 167 0.33 -10.96 -10.97
C ARG A 167 0.02 -12.17 -10.08
N GLN A 168 -0.99 -12.10 -9.22
CA GLN A 168 -1.41 -13.24 -8.40
C GLN A 168 -1.87 -14.43 -9.25
N THR A 169 -2.51 -14.17 -10.39
CA THR A 169 -2.91 -15.20 -11.35
C THR A 169 -1.67 -15.86 -11.98
N LEU A 170 -0.68 -15.06 -12.41
CA LEU A 170 0.58 -15.59 -12.92
C LEU A 170 1.28 -16.46 -11.86
N VAL A 171 1.24 -16.08 -10.58
CA VAL A 171 1.82 -16.85 -9.46
C VAL A 171 1.15 -18.20 -9.32
N GLN A 172 -0.17 -18.23 -9.34
CA GLN A 172 -0.90 -19.50 -9.30
C GLN A 172 -0.55 -20.37 -10.50
N LEU A 173 -0.54 -19.80 -11.69
CA LEU A 173 -0.22 -20.55 -12.90
C LEU A 173 1.19 -21.12 -12.90
N LEU A 174 2.20 -20.35 -12.48
CA LEU A 174 3.58 -20.82 -12.41
C LEU A 174 3.75 -21.94 -11.39
N ILE A 175 3.08 -21.83 -10.25
CA ILE A 175 3.07 -22.88 -9.22
C ILE A 175 2.40 -24.14 -9.75
N PHE A 176 1.23 -23.99 -10.37
CA PHE A 176 0.37 -25.11 -10.76
C PHE A 176 0.97 -25.87 -11.95
N SER A 177 1.55 -25.13 -12.90
CA SER A 177 2.27 -25.71 -14.05
C SER A 177 3.50 -26.48 -13.59
N SER A 178 4.25 -25.93 -12.63
CA SER A 178 5.46 -26.56 -12.08
C SER A 178 5.17 -27.75 -11.16
N ALA A 179 3.94 -27.88 -10.63
CA ALA A 179 3.50 -29.04 -9.86
C ALA A 179 3.05 -30.22 -10.75
N GLY A 180 3.04 -30.06 -12.08
CA GLY A 180 2.67 -31.10 -13.04
C GLY A 180 1.16 -31.34 -13.15
N LEU A 181 0.33 -30.36 -12.78
CA LEU A 181 -1.11 -30.50 -12.91
C LEU A 181 -1.58 -30.43 -14.36
N PRO A 182 -2.63 -31.20 -14.74
CA PRO A 182 -3.25 -31.10 -16.05
C PRO A 182 -3.79 -29.69 -16.32
N ALA A 183 -3.59 -29.18 -17.53
CA ALA A 183 -4.04 -27.84 -17.94
C ALA A 183 -5.52 -27.57 -17.64
N SER A 184 -6.38 -28.57 -17.84
CA SER A 184 -7.82 -28.47 -17.56
C SER A 184 -8.12 -28.20 -16.08
N GLN A 185 -7.38 -28.81 -15.16
CA GLN A 185 -7.55 -28.59 -13.72
C GLN A 185 -7.03 -27.21 -13.31
N ILE A 186 -5.91 -26.77 -13.89
CA ILE A 186 -5.36 -25.43 -13.65
C ILE A 186 -6.39 -24.37 -14.04
N LEU A 187 -7.01 -24.49 -15.22
CA LEU A 187 -7.97 -23.53 -15.74
C LEU A 187 -9.19 -23.33 -14.82
N GLN A 188 -9.67 -24.40 -14.18
CA GLN A 188 -10.80 -24.34 -13.27
C GLN A 188 -10.48 -23.60 -11.96
N GLN A 189 -9.21 -23.56 -11.56
CA GLN A 189 -8.77 -22.95 -10.30
C GLN A 189 -8.38 -21.48 -10.45
N LEU A 190 -8.13 -21.01 -11.68
CA LEU A 190 -7.73 -19.63 -11.93
C LEU A 190 -8.92 -18.67 -11.77
N PRO A 191 -8.70 -17.47 -11.20
CA PRO A 191 -9.74 -16.49 -10.94
C PRO A 191 -10.14 -15.71 -12.21
N TRP A 192 -10.54 -16.40 -13.29
CA TRP A 192 -10.94 -15.79 -14.57
C TRP A 192 -12.00 -14.71 -14.44
N SER A 193 -12.95 -14.90 -13.51
CA SER A 193 -14.00 -13.93 -13.22
C SER A 193 -13.47 -12.60 -12.66
N LYS A 194 -12.32 -12.61 -11.99
CA LYS A 194 -11.65 -11.39 -11.51
C LYS A 194 -10.85 -10.73 -12.62
N LEU A 195 -10.15 -11.52 -13.44
CA LEU A 195 -9.37 -11.03 -14.58
C LEU A 195 -10.26 -10.31 -15.61
N ARG A 196 -11.41 -10.89 -15.95
CA ARG A 196 -12.36 -10.30 -16.91
C ARG A 196 -13.02 -8.99 -16.42
N LYS A 197 -12.87 -8.64 -15.15
CA LYS A 197 -13.34 -7.37 -14.59
C LYS A 197 -12.30 -6.25 -14.69
N CYS A 198 -11.05 -6.58 -15.03
CA CYS A 198 -10.01 -5.56 -15.26
C CYS A 198 -10.39 -4.69 -16.45
N LYS A 199 -10.20 -3.37 -16.31
CA LYS A 199 -10.57 -2.38 -17.32
C LYS A 199 -9.36 -1.71 -17.96
N SER A 200 -8.18 -1.79 -17.35
CA SER A 200 -6.94 -1.27 -17.93
C SER A 200 -6.67 -1.95 -19.27
N THR A 201 -6.53 -1.15 -20.32
CA THR A 201 -6.27 -1.63 -21.69
C THR A 201 -5.02 -2.51 -21.76
N GLU A 202 -3.95 -2.11 -21.09
CA GLU A 202 -2.69 -2.86 -21.00
C GLU A 202 -2.90 -4.23 -20.33
N ILE A 203 -3.67 -4.28 -19.23
CA ILE A 203 -3.94 -5.53 -18.52
C ILE A 203 -4.87 -6.44 -19.32
N VAL A 204 -5.88 -5.87 -19.99
CA VAL A 204 -6.78 -6.62 -20.87
C VAL A 204 -6.01 -7.27 -22.02
N GLN A 205 -5.08 -6.55 -22.66
CA GLN A 205 -4.22 -7.12 -23.70
C GLN A 205 -3.39 -8.30 -23.18
N LYS A 206 -2.80 -8.17 -21.97
CA LYS A 206 -2.06 -9.25 -21.34
C LYS A 206 -2.93 -10.45 -20.97
N ILE A 207 -4.16 -10.22 -20.53
CA ILE A 207 -5.14 -11.28 -20.26
C ILE A 207 -5.49 -12.03 -21.55
N ASN A 208 -5.72 -11.33 -22.66
CA ASN A 208 -6.01 -11.97 -23.95
C ASN A 208 -4.80 -12.77 -24.47
N SER A 209 -3.59 -12.26 -24.31
CA SER A 209 -2.34 -12.97 -24.61
C SER A 209 -2.21 -14.24 -23.76
N LEU A 210 -2.50 -14.13 -22.46
CA LEU A 210 -2.54 -15.25 -21.52
C LEU A 210 -3.55 -16.33 -21.97
N GLU A 211 -4.80 -15.96 -22.26
CA GLU A 211 -5.82 -16.90 -22.75
C GLU A 211 -5.37 -17.61 -24.04
N THR A 212 -4.74 -16.89 -24.96
CA THR A 212 -4.22 -17.46 -26.23
C THR A 212 -3.12 -18.48 -25.97
N GLN A 213 -2.14 -18.14 -25.14
CA GLN A 213 -1.01 -19.04 -24.81
C GLN A 213 -1.47 -20.27 -24.03
N PHE A 214 -2.50 -20.13 -23.20
CA PHE A 214 -3.14 -21.27 -22.56
C PHE A 214 -3.79 -22.23 -23.54
N GLU A 215 -4.51 -21.72 -24.54
CA GLU A 215 -5.11 -22.56 -25.57
C GLU A 215 -4.05 -23.28 -26.40
N LEU A 216 -2.93 -22.63 -26.68
CA LEU A 216 -1.77 -23.25 -27.33
C LEU A 216 -1.16 -24.35 -26.45
N TRP A 217 -0.93 -24.07 -25.16
CA TRP A 217 -0.43 -25.06 -24.21
C TRP A 217 -1.34 -26.29 -24.14
N LYS A 218 -2.66 -26.09 -24.07
CA LYS A 218 -3.65 -27.16 -24.03
C LYS A 218 -3.66 -28.02 -25.30
N LYS A 219 -3.51 -27.41 -26.48
CA LYS A 219 -3.58 -28.11 -27.78
C LYS A 219 -2.26 -28.75 -28.19
N GLN A 220 -1.14 -28.10 -27.91
CA GLN A 220 0.16 -28.43 -28.48
C GLN A 220 1.19 -28.87 -27.42
N GLY A 221 0.89 -28.73 -26.13
CA GLY A 221 1.81 -29.09 -25.06
C GLY A 221 3.05 -28.21 -24.96
N ILE A 222 3.03 -27.02 -25.56
CA ILE A 222 4.15 -26.06 -25.55
C ILE A 222 4.53 -25.70 -24.11
N GLU A 223 5.83 -25.69 -23.81
CA GLU A 223 6.31 -25.36 -22.47
C GLU A 223 5.95 -23.92 -22.07
N LEU A 224 5.03 -23.79 -21.11
CA LEU A 224 4.50 -22.51 -20.64
C LEU A 224 5.50 -21.73 -19.75
N LYS A 225 6.55 -22.41 -19.27
CA LYS A 225 7.43 -21.90 -18.21
C LYS A 225 8.23 -20.67 -18.63
N LEU A 226 8.85 -20.69 -19.80
CA LEU A 226 9.64 -19.56 -20.31
C LEU A 226 8.76 -18.32 -20.52
N TRP A 227 7.64 -18.52 -21.21
CA TRP A 227 6.67 -17.44 -21.44
C TRP A 227 6.14 -16.86 -20.12
N LEU A 228 5.86 -17.71 -19.12
CA LEU A 228 5.45 -17.24 -17.80
C LEU A 228 6.51 -16.38 -17.13
N GLN A 229 7.78 -16.79 -17.18
CA GLN A 229 8.89 -16.03 -16.60
C GLN A 229 9.00 -14.64 -17.23
N GLU A 230 8.87 -14.54 -18.56
CA GLU A 230 8.85 -13.26 -19.27
C GLU A 230 7.66 -12.39 -18.82
N GLN A 231 6.45 -12.96 -18.77
CA GLN A 231 5.26 -12.23 -18.31
C GLN A 231 5.36 -11.77 -16.86
N PHE A 232 6.08 -12.53 -16.03
CA PHE A 232 6.37 -12.14 -14.66
C PHE A 232 7.28 -10.93 -14.56
N GLU A 233 8.40 -10.96 -15.29
CA GLU A 233 9.34 -9.85 -15.33
C GLU A 233 8.66 -8.59 -15.86
N GLU A 234 7.86 -8.73 -16.91
CA GLU A 234 7.08 -7.64 -17.48
C GLU A 234 6.01 -7.12 -16.49
N SER A 235 5.34 -8.01 -15.75
CA SER A 235 4.39 -7.62 -14.69
C SER A 235 5.08 -6.89 -13.53
N LEU A 236 6.31 -7.28 -13.18
CA LEU A 236 7.09 -6.62 -12.15
C LEU A 236 7.55 -5.24 -12.60
N PHE A 237 8.04 -5.13 -13.84
CA PHE A 237 8.37 -3.85 -14.45
C PHE A 237 7.16 -2.91 -14.44
N PHE A 238 6.00 -3.41 -14.85
CA PHE A 238 4.76 -2.65 -14.82
C PHE A 238 4.39 -2.19 -13.40
N THR A 239 4.57 -3.06 -12.38
CA THR A 239 4.31 -2.69 -10.98
C THR A 239 5.28 -1.62 -10.49
N GLN A 240 6.54 -1.64 -10.93
CA GLN A 240 7.53 -0.61 -10.61
C GLN A 240 7.15 0.73 -11.23
N PHE A 241 6.74 0.73 -12.49
CA PHE A 241 6.24 1.91 -13.17
C PHE A 241 4.98 2.49 -12.50
N GLN A 242 4.06 1.64 -12.05
CA GLN A 242 2.91 2.07 -11.25
C GLN A 242 3.33 2.67 -9.90
N LEU A 243 4.42 2.19 -9.30
CA LEU A 243 4.98 2.74 -8.07
C LEU A 243 5.56 4.13 -8.28
N GLU A 244 6.24 4.37 -9.40
CA GLU A 244 6.75 5.70 -9.78
C GLU A 244 5.59 6.67 -10.00
N LYS A 245 4.57 6.28 -10.79
CA LYS A 245 3.35 7.09 -10.96
C LYS A 245 2.63 7.38 -9.65
N PHE A 246 2.60 6.40 -8.74
CA PHE A 246 2.03 6.55 -7.42
C PHE A 246 2.80 7.57 -6.59
N GLU A 247 4.14 7.54 -6.62
CA GLU A 247 5.00 8.51 -5.94
C GLU A 247 4.79 9.93 -6.45
N GLU A 248 4.77 10.13 -7.77
CA GLU A 248 4.49 11.42 -8.40
C GLU A 248 3.11 11.96 -8.01
N SER A 249 2.09 11.11 -8.13
CA SER A 249 0.70 11.48 -7.81
C SER A 249 0.52 11.78 -6.31
N LEU A 250 1.21 11.04 -5.44
CA LEU A 250 1.21 11.27 -3.99
C LEU A 250 1.93 12.59 -3.64
N GLY A 251 3.00 12.93 -4.36
CA GLY A 251 3.70 14.20 -4.25
C GLY A 251 2.79 15.38 -4.60
N LEU A 252 2.08 15.30 -5.73
CA LEU A 252 1.10 16.31 -6.15
C LEU A 252 -0.05 16.43 -5.14
N LEU A 253 -0.59 15.31 -4.67
CA LEU A 253 -1.66 15.30 -3.67
C LEU A 253 -1.20 15.93 -2.34
N SER A 254 0.00 15.61 -1.89
CA SER A 254 0.62 16.20 -0.70
C SER A 254 0.78 17.70 -0.85
N PHE A 255 1.29 18.17 -2.00
CA PHE A 255 1.45 19.58 -2.30
C PHE A 255 0.11 20.33 -2.30
N LEU A 256 -0.90 19.81 -2.99
CA LEU A 256 -2.25 20.41 -2.99
C LEU A 256 -2.84 20.49 -1.58
N THR A 257 -2.68 19.43 -0.79
CA THR A 257 -3.16 19.42 0.60
C THR A 257 -2.43 20.48 1.43
N LEU A 258 -1.10 20.61 1.27
CA LEU A 258 -0.28 21.61 1.95
C LEU A 258 -0.76 23.02 1.62
N VAL A 259 -0.93 23.35 0.34
CA VAL A 259 -1.37 24.68 -0.11
C VAL A 259 -2.78 25.00 0.38
N LEU A 260 -3.72 24.07 0.23
CA LEU A 260 -5.13 24.33 0.53
C LEU A 260 -5.44 24.37 2.02
N PHE A 261 -4.78 23.55 2.85
CA PHE A 261 -5.12 23.43 4.28
C PHE A 261 -4.11 24.10 5.20
N PHE A 262 -2.82 23.90 4.95
CA PHE A 262 -1.77 24.32 5.88
C PHE A 262 -1.33 25.76 5.60
N LEU A 263 -1.06 26.07 4.33
CA LEU A 263 -0.66 27.42 3.93
C LEU A 263 -1.80 28.43 4.11
N SER A 264 -3.05 28.05 3.81
CA SER A 264 -4.21 28.92 4.04
C SER A 264 -4.38 29.29 5.51
N THR A 265 -4.21 28.33 6.43
CA THR A 265 -4.22 28.58 7.88
C THR A 265 -3.10 29.52 8.30
N PHE A 266 -1.89 29.29 7.78
CA PHE A 266 -0.74 30.15 8.08
C PHE A 266 -0.97 31.59 7.58
N LEU A 267 -1.41 31.76 6.33
CA LEU A 267 -1.70 33.07 5.75
C LEU A 267 -2.82 33.79 6.50
N PHE A 268 -3.86 33.07 6.93
CA PHE A 268 -4.92 33.63 7.77
C PHE A 268 -4.35 34.20 9.07
N MET A 269 -3.48 33.45 9.75
CA MET A 269 -2.83 33.94 10.98
C MET A 269 -1.96 35.18 10.74
N VAL A 270 -1.16 35.18 9.67
CA VAL A 270 -0.33 36.34 9.32
C VAL A 270 -1.20 37.56 8.99
N PHE A 271 -2.30 37.37 8.26
CA PHE A 271 -3.23 38.46 7.94
C PHE A 271 -3.85 39.05 9.21
N GLN A 272 -4.32 38.22 10.14
CA GLN A 272 -4.87 38.67 11.42
C GLN A 272 -3.85 39.46 12.24
N MET A 273 -2.59 39.01 12.27
CA MET A 273 -1.50 39.75 12.92
C MET A 273 -1.31 41.14 12.32
N VAL A 274 -1.28 41.25 10.98
CA VAL A 274 -1.07 42.53 10.30
C VAL A 274 -2.25 43.48 10.57
N VAL A 275 -3.48 42.99 10.54
CA VAL A 275 -4.68 43.80 10.80
C VAL A 275 -4.67 44.38 12.21
N GLN A 276 -4.18 43.64 13.21
CA GLN A 276 -4.12 44.14 14.59
C GLN A 276 -2.97 45.11 14.87
N MET A 277 -1.95 45.14 14.01
CA MET A 277 -0.84 46.09 14.11
C MET A 277 -1.16 47.47 13.51
N ILE A 278 -2.20 47.56 12.68
CA ILE A 278 -2.65 48.79 12.01
C ILE A 278 -3.70 49.47 12.89
#